data_AF-A0A5N5EED8-F1
#
_entry.id   AF-A0A5N5EED8-F1
#
_cell.length_a   1.000
_cell.length_b   1.000
_cell.length_c   1.000
_cell.angle_alpha   90.00
_cell.angle_beta   90.00
_cell.angle_gamma   90.00
#
_symmetry.space_group_name_H-M   'P 1'
#
loop_
_entity.id
_entity.type
_entity.pdbx_description
1 polymer ?
#
loop_
_entity_poly.entity_id
_entity_poly.type
_entity_poly.pdbx_seq_one_letter_code
_entity_poly.pdbx_strand_id
1 'polypeptide(L)'
;MRGVASIALSAAAITWSNVVLPAFGLSPRARAVVNTAAGLSAIGVLLARRYTREELGLAHTGIRGGAQFGGAAAGAVLTGYSVALVVPSLRATLAADERADGREDFLEWIILHIPFGTVLSEELLFRSAMSAVWNRELNRPTAQAVHALTFGLWHV
;
A
#
# COMPACT_ATOMS: atom_id res chain seq x y z
N MET A 1 0.48 -22.33 19.07
CA MET A 1 1.21 -21.06 19.21
C MET A 1 0.50 -20.00 18.37
N ARG A 2 -0.24 -19.08 19.00
CA ARG A 2 -0.91 -17.97 18.26
C ARG A 2 0.15 -16.94 17.86
N GLY A 3 0.06 -16.40 16.63
CA GLY A 3 0.89 -15.27 16.18
C GLY A 3 2.19 -15.63 15.45
N VAL A 4 2.54 -16.91 15.30
CA VAL A 4 3.79 -17.30 14.62
C VAL A 4 3.75 -16.96 13.13
N ALA A 5 2.62 -17.20 12.46
CA ALA A 5 2.49 -16.84 11.05
C ALA A 5 2.46 -15.31 10.89
N SER A 6 1.82 -14.60 11.84
CA SER A 6 1.81 -13.14 11.89
C SER A 6 3.22 -12.54 11.95
N ILE A 7 4.06 -13.03 12.87
CA ILE A 7 5.45 -12.58 13.02
C ILE A 7 6.27 -12.93 11.78
N ALA A 8 6.15 -14.18 11.28
CA ALA A 8 6.90 -14.63 10.12
C ALA A 8 6.54 -13.82 8.85
N LEU A 9 5.26 -13.51 8.64
CA LEU A 9 4.81 -12.67 7.53
C LEU A 9 5.32 -11.24 7.66
N SER A 10 5.24 -10.64 8.86
CA SER A 10 5.79 -9.31 9.09
C SER A 10 7.29 -9.25 8.81
N ALA A 11 8.06 -10.20 9.36
CA ALA A 11 9.50 -10.29 9.12
C ALA A 11 9.80 -10.49 7.63
N ALA A 12 9.09 -11.40 6.96
CA ALA A 12 9.27 -11.66 5.53
C ALA A 12 8.98 -10.42 4.69
N ALA A 13 7.90 -9.67 4.96
CA ALA A 13 7.58 -8.44 4.25
C ALA A 13 8.66 -7.36 4.45
N ILE A 14 9.11 -7.16 5.69
CA ILE A 14 10.15 -6.18 6.01
C ILE A 14 11.47 -6.55 5.30
N THR A 15 11.92 -7.80 5.44
CA THR A 15 13.14 -8.28 4.76
C THR A 15 13.00 -8.21 3.23
N TRP A 16 11.82 -8.51 2.70
CA TRP A 16 11.55 -8.43 1.27
C TRP A 16 11.74 -7.01 0.72
N SER A 17 11.13 -6.01 1.36
CA SER A 17 11.20 -4.60 0.92
C SER A 17 12.57 -3.97 1.15
N ASN A 18 13.19 -4.23 2.30
CA ASN A 18 14.38 -3.52 2.76
C ASN A 18 15.70 -4.18 2.33
N VAL A 19 15.69 -5.49 2.04
CA VAL A 19 16.91 -6.25 1.79
C VAL A 19 16.86 -6.95 0.44
N VAL A 20 15.82 -7.76 0.20
CA VAL A 20 15.75 -8.64 -0.97
C VAL A 20 15.58 -7.83 -2.26
N LEU A 21 14.51 -7.02 -2.36
CA LEU A 21 14.24 -6.24 -3.56
C LEU A 21 15.35 -5.25 -3.92
N PRO A 22 15.92 -4.47 -2.97
CA PRO A 22 17.02 -3.56 -3.27
C PRO A 22 18.27 -4.28 -3.80
N ALA A 23 18.57 -5.48 -3.27
CA ALA A 23 19.74 -6.25 -3.71
C ALA A 23 19.69 -6.68 -5.19
N PHE A 24 18.50 -6.76 -5.79
CA PHE A 24 18.34 -7.10 -7.21
C PHE A 24 18.46 -5.91 -8.16
N GLY A 25 18.56 -4.67 -7.67
CA GLY A 25 18.72 -3.49 -8.52
C GLY A 25 17.60 -3.30 -9.56
N LEU A 26 16.39 -3.77 -9.25
CA LEU A 26 15.28 -3.80 -10.19
C LEU A 26 14.79 -2.39 -10.56
N SER A 27 14.38 -2.23 -11.82
CA SER A 27 13.70 -1.01 -12.26
C SER A 27 12.37 -0.80 -11.52
N PRO A 28 11.85 0.43 -11.44
CA PRO A 28 10.55 0.71 -10.79
C PRO A 28 9.42 -0.17 -11.32
N ARG A 29 9.36 -0.37 -12.64
CA ARG A 29 8.38 -1.25 -13.30
C ARG A 29 8.54 -2.71 -12.87
N ALA A 30 9.78 -3.21 -12.82
CA ALA A 30 10.03 -4.59 -12.39
C ALA A 30 9.64 -4.79 -10.92
N ARG A 31 9.99 -3.85 -10.03
CA ARG A 31 9.56 -3.87 -8.63
C ARG A 31 8.04 -3.90 -8.48
N ALA A 32 7.33 -3.07 -9.24
CA ALA A 32 5.87 -3.02 -9.26
C ALA A 32 5.27 -4.38 -9.62
N VAL A 33 5.78 -5.01 -10.68
CA VAL A 33 5.32 -6.33 -11.14
C VAL A 33 5.59 -7.40 -10.09
N VAL A 34 6.81 -7.44 -9.53
CA VAL A 34 7.17 -8.48 -8.55
C VAL A 34 6.35 -8.33 -7.25
N ASN A 35 6.15 -7.11 -6.74
CA ASN A 35 5.32 -6.89 -5.56
C ASN A 35 3.85 -7.23 -5.80
N THR A 36 3.30 -6.86 -6.96
CA THR A 36 1.93 -7.25 -7.34
C THR A 36 1.80 -8.76 -7.42
N ALA A 37 2.76 -9.44 -8.08
CA ALA A 37 2.78 -10.89 -8.19
C ALA A 37 2.89 -11.58 -6.81
N ALA A 38 3.70 -11.04 -5.90
CA ALA A 38 3.81 -11.53 -4.53
C ALA A 38 2.46 -11.39 -3.79
N GLY A 39 1.80 -10.24 -3.89
CA GLY A 39 0.47 -10.02 -3.29
C GLY A 39 -0.61 -10.96 -3.84
N LEU A 40 -0.69 -11.12 -5.16
CA LEU A 40 -1.62 -12.05 -5.80
C LEU A 40 -1.34 -13.51 -5.41
N SER A 41 -0.06 -13.90 -5.34
CA SER A 41 0.35 -15.23 -4.91
C SER A 41 -0.05 -15.49 -3.45
N ALA A 42 0.17 -14.51 -2.57
CA ALA A 42 -0.24 -14.60 -1.17
C ALA A 42 -1.76 -14.78 -1.04
N ILE A 43 -2.56 -14.02 -1.79
CA ILE A 43 -4.01 -14.19 -1.85
C ILE A 43 -4.39 -15.61 -2.32
N GLY A 44 -3.77 -16.09 -3.40
CA GLY A 44 -4.02 -17.45 -3.91
C GLY A 44 -3.74 -18.54 -2.87
N VAL A 45 -2.61 -18.43 -2.16
CA VAL A 45 -2.25 -19.33 -1.06
C VAL A 45 -3.27 -19.26 0.08
N LEU A 46 -3.71 -18.06 0.48
CA LEU A 46 -4.68 -17.90 1.57
C LEU A 46 -6.05 -18.44 1.19
N LEU A 47 -6.51 -18.23 -0.04
CA LEU A 47 -7.74 -18.84 -0.56
C LEU A 47 -7.65 -20.38 -0.53
N ALA A 48 -6.51 -20.95 -0.95
CA ALA A 48 -6.27 -22.39 -0.86
C ALA A 48 -6.27 -22.89 0.60
N ARG A 49 -5.87 -22.04 1.55
CA ARG A 49 -5.92 -22.27 3.01
C ARG A 49 -7.26 -21.89 3.66
N ARG A 50 -8.34 -21.76 2.88
CA ARG A 50 -9.71 -21.50 3.37
C ARG A 50 -9.89 -20.14 4.06
N TYR A 51 -9.13 -19.13 3.65
CA TYR A 51 -9.55 -17.74 3.91
C TYR A 51 -10.68 -17.37 2.96
N THR A 52 -11.67 -16.63 3.45
CA THR A 52 -12.78 -16.15 2.62
C THR A 52 -12.42 -14.84 1.91
N ARG A 53 -13.21 -14.48 0.89
CA ARG A 53 -13.03 -13.21 0.18
C ARG A 53 -13.31 -12.02 1.10
N GLU A 54 -14.20 -12.17 2.07
CA GLU A 54 -14.54 -11.17 3.08
C GLU A 54 -13.35 -10.91 4.00
N GLU A 55 -12.70 -11.96 4.50
CA GLU A 55 -11.51 -11.84 5.36
C GLU A 55 -10.33 -11.17 4.63
N LEU A 56 -10.22 -11.42 3.32
CA LEU A 56 -9.22 -10.82 2.44
C LEU A 56 -9.62 -9.41 1.97
N GLY A 57 -10.78 -8.87 2.34
CA GLY A 57 -11.24 -7.56 1.88
C GLY A 57 -11.56 -7.48 0.38
N LEU A 58 -11.77 -8.63 -0.28
CA LEU A 58 -12.06 -8.76 -1.72
C LEU A 58 -13.56 -8.85 -2.02
N ALA A 59 -14.41 -8.79 -0.99
CA ALA A 59 -15.85 -8.82 -1.14
C ALA A 59 -16.39 -7.51 -1.72
N HIS A 60 -17.32 -7.60 -2.68
CA HIS A 60 -17.92 -6.43 -3.34
C HIS A 60 -18.72 -5.51 -2.40
N THR A 61 -19.13 -6.02 -1.24
CA THR A 61 -19.91 -5.29 -0.22
C THR A 61 -19.18 -4.06 0.31
N GLY A 62 -17.84 -4.06 0.28
CA GLY A 62 -17.02 -2.93 0.74
C GLY A 62 -16.82 -1.81 -0.28
N ILE A 63 -17.15 -2.02 -1.56
CA ILE A 63 -16.78 -1.09 -2.64
C ILE A 63 -17.38 0.30 -2.42
N ARG A 64 -18.68 0.37 -2.06
CA ARG A 64 -19.35 1.65 -1.86
C ARG A 64 -18.74 2.43 -0.69
N GLY A 65 -18.52 1.78 0.45
CA GLY A 65 -17.92 2.41 1.61
C GLY A 65 -16.48 2.85 1.35
N GLY A 66 -15.70 1.99 0.68
CA GLY A 66 -14.34 2.31 0.25
C GLY A 66 -14.28 3.50 -0.71
N ALA A 67 -15.18 3.55 -1.70
CA ALA A 67 -15.26 4.67 -2.64
C ALA A 67 -15.67 5.98 -1.95
N GLN A 68 -16.61 5.92 -0.99
CA GLN A 68 -17.01 7.09 -0.20
C GLN A 68 -15.86 7.62 0.66
N PHE A 69 -15.18 6.74 1.41
CA PHE A 69 -14.06 7.13 2.25
C PHE A 69 -12.85 7.61 1.42
N GLY A 70 -12.50 6.87 0.37
CA GLY A 70 -11.44 7.23 -0.55
C GLY A 70 -11.71 8.56 -1.26
N GLY A 71 -12.95 8.78 -1.70
CA GLY A 71 -13.39 10.06 -2.27
C GLY A 71 -13.31 11.22 -1.28
N ALA A 72 -13.72 11.01 -0.02
CA ALA A 72 -13.60 12.02 1.02
C ALA A 72 -12.14 12.37 1.33
N ALA A 73 -11.27 11.36 1.44
CA ALA A 73 -9.84 11.55 1.65
C ALA A 73 -9.18 12.30 0.48
N ALA A 74 -9.48 11.88 -0.76
CA ALA A 74 -9.00 12.57 -1.96
C ALA A 74 -9.49 14.03 -2.01
N GLY A 75 -10.77 14.26 -1.68
CA GLY A 75 -11.35 15.60 -1.60
C GLY A 75 -10.64 16.49 -0.58
N ALA A 76 -10.31 15.97 0.60
CA ALA A 76 -9.56 16.71 1.62
C ALA A 76 -8.16 17.12 1.11
N VAL A 77 -7.43 16.20 0.47
CA VAL A 77 -6.11 16.48 -0.11
C VAL A 77 -6.20 17.51 -1.24
N LEU A 78 -7.13 17.34 -2.19
CA LEU A 78 -7.33 18.26 -3.30
C LEU A 78 -7.73 19.66 -2.81
N THR A 79 -8.54 19.74 -1.76
CA THR A 79 -8.93 21.01 -1.14
C THR A 79 -7.70 21.70 -0.53
N GLY A 80 -6.90 20.98 0.26
CA GLY A 80 -5.67 21.53 0.85
C GLY A 80 -4.68 22.00 -0.21
N TYR A 81 -4.51 21.21 -1.28
CA TYR A 81 -3.65 21.59 -2.40
C TYR A 81 -4.18 22.82 -3.15
N SER A 82 -5.48 22.90 -3.38
CA SER A 82 -6.12 24.08 -4.01
C SER A 82 -5.92 25.34 -3.16
N VAL A 83 -6.03 25.24 -1.83
CA VAL A 83 -5.72 26.34 -0.91
C VAL A 83 -4.25 26.76 -1.05
N ALA A 84 -3.33 25.81 -1.11
CA ALA A 84 -1.91 26.09 -1.29
C ALA A 84 -1.60 26.80 -2.62
N LEU A 85 -2.34 26.48 -3.69
CA LEU A 85 -2.19 27.16 -4.99
C LEU A 85 -2.72 28.60 -5.00
N VAL A 86 -3.74 28.91 -4.20
CA VAL A 86 -4.34 30.26 -4.15
C VAL A 86 -3.57 31.19 -3.22
N VAL A 87 -2.95 30.67 -2.16
CA VAL A 87 -2.18 31.46 -1.19
C VAL A 87 -0.76 31.72 -1.74
N PRO A 88 -0.35 32.97 -2.02
CA PRO A 88 0.91 33.26 -2.71
C PRO A 88 2.16 32.72 -2.02
N SER A 89 2.22 32.79 -0.68
CA SER A 89 3.35 32.28 0.10
C SER A 89 3.47 30.74 -0.01
N LEU A 90 2.36 30.02 0.04
CA LEU A 90 2.33 28.56 -0.11
C LEU A 90 2.64 28.14 -1.54
N ARG A 91 2.08 28.84 -2.53
CA ARG A 91 2.38 28.58 -3.94
C ARG A 91 3.86 28.79 -4.26
N ALA A 92 4.49 29.81 -3.70
CA ALA A 92 5.93 30.04 -3.86
C ALA A 92 6.76 28.87 -3.30
N THR A 93 6.35 28.28 -2.17
CA THR A 93 6.99 27.07 -1.62
C THR A 93 6.84 25.88 -2.56
N LEU A 94 5.65 25.67 -3.16
CA LEU A 94 5.42 24.59 -4.12
C LEU A 94 6.24 24.77 -5.42
N ALA A 95 6.35 26.00 -5.91
CA ALA A 95 7.09 26.31 -7.13
C ALA A 95 8.61 26.21 -6.96
N ALA A 96 9.12 26.30 -5.74
CA ALA A 96 10.53 26.12 -5.43
C ALA A 96 10.98 24.64 -5.39
N ASP A 97 10.04 23.69 -5.52
CA ASP A 97 10.38 22.26 -5.56
C ASP A 97 10.86 21.86 -6.96
N GLU A 98 12.19 21.75 -7.11
CA GLU A 98 12.86 21.33 -8.34
C GLU A 98 12.42 19.92 -8.82
N ARG A 99 11.79 19.10 -7.98
CA ARG A 99 11.23 17.79 -8.38
C ARG A 99 9.94 17.91 -9.22
N ALA A 100 9.32 19.09 -9.25
CA ALA A 100 8.09 19.33 -10.00
C ALA A 100 8.34 19.56 -11.50
N ASP A 101 9.51 20.09 -11.87
CA ASP A 101 9.85 20.39 -13.26
C ASP A 101 10.48 19.19 -13.98
N GLY A 102 10.01 18.91 -15.20
CA GLY A 102 10.76 18.11 -16.18
C GLY A 102 10.60 16.59 -16.16
N ARG A 103 9.58 16.02 -15.49
CA ARG A 103 9.31 14.57 -15.59
C ARG A 103 8.66 14.21 -16.92
N GLU A 104 9.43 13.67 -17.87
CA GLU A 104 8.92 13.22 -19.17
C GLU A 104 7.87 12.09 -19.05
N ASP A 105 7.93 11.31 -17.96
CA ASP A 105 7.03 10.19 -17.66
C ASP A 105 5.88 10.55 -16.72
N PHE A 106 5.59 11.84 -16.50
CA PHE A 106 4.62 12.29 -15.49
C PHE A 106 3.26 11.57 -15.53
N LEU A 107 2.68 11.44 -16.72
CA LEU A 107 1.40 10.75 -16.90
C LEU A 107 1.51 9.24 -16.67
N GLU A 108 2.58 8.61 -17.15
CA GLU A 108 2.85 7.19 -16.90
C GLU A 108 3.04 6.94 -15.39
N TRP A 109 3.70 7.87 -14.71
CA TRP A 109 3.94 7.80 -13.28
C TRP A 109 2.62 7.81 -12.49
N ILE A 110 1.73 8.76 -12.80
CA ILE A 110 0.45 8.92 -12.10
C ILE A 110 -0.54 7.81 -12.42
N ILE A 111 -0.60 7.35 -13.68
CA ILE A 111 -1.62 6.41 -14.13
C ILE A 111 -1.20 4.96 -13.92
N LEU A 112 0.10 4.66 -14.03
CA LEU A 112 0.61 3.29 -13.97
C LEU A 112 1.47 3.04 -12.73
N HIS A 113 2.51 3.84 -12.50
CA HIS A 113 3.47 3.54 -11.43
C HIS A 113 2.84 3.65 -10.04
N ILE A 114 2.11 4.74 -9.76
CA ILE A 114 1.47 4.91 -8.46
C ILE A 114 0.36 3.87 -8.24
N PRO A 115 -0.62 3.70 -9.16
CA PRO A 115 -1.77 2.84 -8.87
C PRO A 115 -1.38 1.37 -8.80
N PHE A 116 -0.49 0.90 -9.67
CA PHE A 116 -0.14 -0.52 -9.73
C PHE A 116 1.14 -0.83 -8.96
N GLY A 117 2.16 0.02 -9.09
CA GLY A 117 3.46 -0.18 -8.45
C GLY A 117 3.50 0.14 -6.96
N THR A 118 2.53 0.91 -6.48
CA THR A 118 2.41 1.24 -5.05
C THR A 118 1.07 0.75 -4.51
N VAL A 119 -0.03 1.38 -4.92
CA VAL A 119 -1.33 1.19 -4.27
C VAL A 119 -1.79 -0.26 -4.35
N LEU A 120 -1.88 -0.85 -5.55
CA LEU A 120 -2.35 -2.23 -5.71
C LEU A 120 -1.47 -3.22 -4.94
N SER A 121 -0.15 -3.08 -5.05
CA SER A 121 0.80 -3.94 -4.36
C SER A 121 0.61 -3.90 -2.83
N GLU A 122 0.46 -2.69 -2.28
CA GLU A 122 0.24 -2.49 -0.84
C GLU A 122 -1.13 -2.99 -0.38
N GLU A 123 -2.19 -2.76 -1.17
CA GLU A 123 -3.53 -3.26 -0.87
C GLU A 123 -3.56 -4.79 -0.80
N LEU A 124 -2.97 -5.46 -1.79
CA LEU A 124 -2.96 -6.93 -1.86
C LEU A 124 -2.13 -7.55 -0.71
N LEU A 125 -1.00 -6.94 -0.35
CA LEU A 125 -0.15 -7.45 0.72
C LEU A 125 -0.69 -7.08 2.10
N PHE A 126 -0.87 -5.79 2.39
CA PHE A 126 -1.15 -5.31 3.74
C PHE A 126 -2.63 -5.34 4.10
N ARG A 127 -3.50 -4.77 3.25
CA ARG A 127 -4.94 -4.65 3.54
C ARG A 127 -5.72 -5.93 3.25
N SER A 128 -5.19 -6.79 2.38
CA SER A 128 -5.76 -8.09 2.08
C SER A 128 -5.03 -9.22 2.82
N ALA A 129 -3.92 -9.73 2.28
CA ALA A 129 -3.33 -10.99 2.74
C ALA A 129 -2.89 -10.96 4.22
N MET A 130 -2.07 -9.98 4.61
CA MET A 130 -1.49 -9.91 5.95
C MET A 130 -2.55 -9.53 7.00
N SER A 131 -3.44 -8.59 6.69
CA SER A 131 -4.57 -8.24 7.57
C SER A 131 -5.47 -9.43 7.86
N ALA A 132 -5.75 -10.28 6.86
CA ALA A 132 -6.54 -11.48 7.07
C ALA A 132 -5.88 -12.43 8.08
N VAL A 133 -4.57 -12.66 7.96
CA VAL A 133 -3.81 -13.53 8.88
C VAL A 133 -3.72 -12.93 10.27
N TRP A 134 -3.39 -11.64 10.37
CA TRP A 134 -3.28 -10.94 11.66
C TRP A 134 -4.60 -10.95 12.42
N ASN A 135 -5.72 -10.69 11.74
CA ASN A 135 -7.04 -10.68 12.38
C ASN A 135 -7.51 -12.07 12.84
N ARG A 136 -7.03 -13.15 12.23
CA ARG A 136 -7.30 -14.52 12.70
C ARG A 136 -6.46 -14.91 13.91
N GLU A 137 -5.21 -14.46 13.98
CA GLU A 137 -4.26 -14.90 15.01
C GLU A 137 -4.18 -13.99 16.23
N LEU A 138 -4.45 -12.70 16.04
CA LEU A 138 -4.25 -11.64 17.03
C LEU A 138 -5.58 -11.01 17.43
N ASN A 139 -5.63 -10.44 18.64
CA ASN A 139 -6.73 -9.56 19.00
C ASN A 139 -6.65 -8.24 18.20
N ARG A 140 -7.77 -7.53 18.07
CA ARG A 140 -7.89 -6.34 17.23
C ARG A 140 -6.84 -5.25 17.53
N PRO A 141 -6.61 -4.82 18.79
CA PRO A 141 -5.56 -3.84 19.10
C PRO A 141 -4.16 -4.31 18.66
N THR A 142 -3.81 -5.56 18.93
CA THR A 142 -2.51 -6.11 18.53
C THR A 142 -2.37 -6.21 17.01
N ALA A 143 -3.41 -6.66 16.30
CA ALA A 143 -3.42 -6.70 14.84
C ALA A 143 -3.22 -5.31 14.22
N GLN A 144 -3.85 -4.27 14.78
CA GLN A 144 -3.66 -2.88 14.33
C GLN A 144 -2.24 -2.37 14.58
N ALA A 145 -1.67 -2.66 15.75
CA ALA A 145 -0.28 -2.28 16.06
C ALA A 145 0.72 -2.98 15.14
N VAL A 146 0.55 -4.30 14.92
CA VAL A 146 1.40 -5.08 14.00
C VAL A 146 1.26 -4.57 12.57
N HIS A 147 0.05 -4.23 12.12
CA HIS A 147 -0.18 -3.63 10.80
C HIS A 147 0.61 -2.32 10.67
N ALA A 148 0.41 -1.38 11.59
CA ALA A 148 1.05 -0.07 11.54
C ALA A 148 2.58 -0.17 11.58
N LEU A 149 3.13 -1.01 12.47
CA LEU A 149 4.57 -1.23 12.58
C LEU A 149 5.15 -1.86 11.32
N THR A 150 4.53 -2.92 10.80
CA THR A 150 5.02 -3.62 9.62
C THR A 150 4.94 -2.72 8.38
N PHE A 151 3.84 -1.98 8.22
CA PHE A 151 3.67 -1.04 7.13
C PHE A 151 4.68 0.12 7.22
N GLY A 152 4.93 0.66 8.42
CA GLY A 152 5.95 1.69 8.62
C GLY A 152 7.36 1.19 8.29
N LEU A 153 7.74 0.02 8.79
CA LEU A 153 9.06 -0.58 8.55
C LEU A 153 9.27 -1.05 7.10
N TRP A 154 8.21 -1.27 6.33
CA TRP A 154 8.30 -1.56 4.90
C TRP A 154 8.86 -0.38 4.08
N HIS A 155 8.70 0.84 4.58
CA HIS A 155 9.05 2.09 3.89
C HIS A 155 10.40 2.69 4.31
N VAL A 156 11.17 2.00 5.17
CA VAL A 156 12.54 2.38 5.55
C VAL A 156 13.50 2.08 4.41
#